data_AF-A0A519MV54-F1
#
_entry.id   AF-A0A519MV54-F1
#
_cell.length_a   1.000
_cell.length_b   1.000
_cell.length_c   1.000
_cell.angle_alpha   90.00
_cell.angle_beta   90.00
_cell.angle_gamma   90.00
#
_symmetry.space_group_name_H-M   'P 1'
#
loop_
_entity.id
_entity.type
_entity.pdbx_description
1 polymer ?
#
loop_
_entity_poly.entity_id
_entity_poly.type
_entity_poly.pdbx_seq_one_letter_code
_entity_poly.pdbx_strand_id
1 'polypeptide(L)'
;MKALKILLVFSLAFVLQGCPGDEDASTLLFYNYSGQRVYVKYDFGETVPPFSTPFFRLVQIDEIVDNNVYVENFGPDIKFYFFVVKESTVEEFGWEQIEEQQLVDKQYEFTLEELREMDFKLKYYGD
;
A
#
# COMPACT_ATOMS: atom_id res chain seq x y z
N MET A 1 10.81 -9.06 -56.17
CA MET A 1 11.39 -9.19 -54.81
C MET A 1 11.55 -7.86 -54.05
N LYS A 2 10.77 -6.80 -54.36
CA LYS A 2 10.78 -5.55 -53.57
C LYS A 2 9.56 -5.44 -52.63
N ALA A 3 8.40 -5.95 -53.06
CA ALA A 3 7.18 -5.96 -52.24
C ALA A 3 7.25 -6.90 -51.01
N LEU A 4 7.95 -8.04 -51.11
CA LEU A 4 8.07 -9.00 -50.01
C LEU A 4 8.87 -8.45 -48.82
N LYS A 5 9.80 -7.52 -49.07
CA LYS A 5 10.62 -6.89 -48.02
C LYS A 5 9.84 -5.84 -47.22
N ILE A 6 8.84 -5.20 -47.82
CA ILE A 6 8.02 -4.18 -47.17
C ILE A 6 7.01 -4.83 -46.21
N LEU A 7 6.50 -6.02 -46.56
CA LEU A 7 5.52 -6.74 -45.75
C LEU A 7 6.11 -7.24 -44.41
N LEU A 8 7.39 -7.63 -44.42
CA LEU A 8 8.14 -8.05 -43.22
C LEU A 8 8.43 -6.90 -42.24
N VAL A 9 8.57 -5.67 -42.74
CA VAL A 9 8.79 -4.49 -41.89
C VAL A 9 7.50 -4.05 -41.21
N PHE A 10 6.35 -4.18 -41.87
CA PHE A 10 5.04 -3.89 -41.27
C PHE A 10 4.61 -4.93 -40.23
N SER A 11 4.94 -6.21 -40.42
CA SER A 11 4.65 -7.25 -39.41
C SER A 11 5.48 -7.10 -38.14
N LEU A 12 6.67 -6.51 -38.21
CA LEU A 12 7.53 -6.27 -37.03
C LEU A 12 7.07 -5.05 -36.21
N ALA A 13 6.43 -4.06 -36.86
CA ALA A 13 5.92 -2.86 -36.19
C ALA A 13 4.68 -3.13 -35.32
N PHE A 14 3.90 -4.17 -35.62
CA PHE A 14 2.71 -4.54 -34.85
C PHE A 14 3.01 -5.32 -33.56
N VAL A 15 4.22 -5.87 -33.40
CA VAL A 15 4.62 -6.60 -32.18
C VAL A 15 5.14 -5.67 -31.08
N LEU A 16 5.37 -4.39 -31.40
CA LEU A 16 5.80 -3.35 -30.44
C LEU A 16 4.65 -2.48 -29.92
N GLN A 17 3.40 -2.74 -30.34
CA GLN A 17 2.24 -2.30 -29.57
C GLN A 17 2.11 -3.26 -28.38
N GLY A 18 3.02 -3.08 -27.41
CA GLY A 18 2.97 -3.78 -26.15
C GLY A 18 1.57 -3.67 -25.55
N CYS A 19 1.12 -4.76 -24.93
CA CYS A 19 -0.05 -4.72 -24.06
C CYS A 19 0.07 -3.49 -23.16
N PRO A 20 -0.88 -2.54 -23.17
CA PRO A 20 -1.18 -1.84 -21.94
C PRO A 20 -1.81 -2.91 -21.05
N GLY A 21 -0.97 -3.64 -20.32
CA GLY A 21 -1.46 -4.40 -19.18
C GLY A 21 -1.84 -3.34 -18.16
N ASP A 22 -3.13 -3.20 -17.89
CA ASP A 22 -3.67 -2.30 -16.88
C ASP A 22 -2.90 -2.52 -15.56
N GLU A 23 -1.96 -1.61 -15.27
CA GLU A 23 -1.17 -1.54 -14.03
C GLU A 23 -1.97 -0.86 -12.90
N ASP A 24 -3.28 -1.12 -12.81
CA ASP A 24 -4.16 -0.31 -11.95
C ASP A 24 -4.14 -0.74 -10.48
N ALA A 25 -3.46 -1.85 -10.15
CA ALA A 25 -3.25 -2.32 -8.79
C ALA A 25 -1.77 -2.60 -8.52
N SER A 26 -1.22 -2.00 -7.48
CA SER A 26 0.09 -2.33 -6.92
C SER A 26 -0.08 -2.96 -5.55
N THR A 27 0.84 -3.84 -5.17
CA THR A 27 0.81 -4.49 -3.86
C THR A 27 1.78 -3.79 -2.92
N LEU A 28 1.27 -3.13 -1.88
CA LEU A 28 2.08 -2.64 -0.78
C LEU A 28 2.53 -3.81 0.11
N LEU A 29 3.83 -4.01 0.18
CA LEU A 29 4.47 -4.96 1.08
C LEU A 29 4.83 -4.25 2.38
N PHE A 30 4.18 -4.65 3.47
CA PHE A 30 4.52 -4.19 4.81
C PHE A 30 5.39 -5.21 5.54
N TYR A 31 6.50 -4.76 6.09
CA TYR A 31 7.48 -5.57 6.84
C TYR A 31 7.52 -5.12 8.30
N ASN A 32 7.22 -6.04 9.22
CA ASN A 32 7.28 -5.77 10.65
C ASN A 32 8.60 -6.23 11.28
N TYR A 33 9.50 -5.30 11.58
CA TYR A 33 10.76 -5.52 12.29
C TYR A 33 10.76 -4.98 13.73
N SER A 34 9.58 -4.68 14.30
CA SER A 34 9.45 -3.99 15.60
C SER A 34 9.74 -4.86 16.84
N GLY A 35 10.05 -6.14 16.67
CA GLY A 35 10.26 -7.09 17.77
C GLY A 35 8.98 -7.48 18.53
N GLN A 36 7.80 -7.02 18.08
CA GLN A 36 6.50 -7.44 18.61
C GLN A 36 5.45 -7.53 17.49
N ARG A 37 4.30 -8.14 17.80
CA ARG A 37 3.16 -8.16 16.89
C ARG A 37 2.56 -6.76 16.77
N VAL A 38 2.03 -6.45 15.60
CA VAL A 38 1.38 -5.18 15.36
C VAL A 38 0.05 -5.39 14.65
N TYR A 39 -0.84 -4.43 14.81
CA TYR A 39 -2.10 -4.35 14.13
C TYR A 39 -2.02 -3.21 13.12
N VAL A 40 -2.35 -3.50 11.86
CA VAL A 40 -2.26 -2.51 10.78
C VAL A 40 -3.61 -2.29 10.11
N LYS A 41 -3.87 -1.04 9.71
CA LYS A 41 -4.99 -0.65 8.88
C LYS A 41 -4.51 0.38 7.87
N TYR A 42 -5.11 0.42 6.69
CA TYR A 42 -4.91 1.51 5.77
C TYR A 42 -6.23 2.08 5.26
N ASP A 43 -6.18 3.31 4.79
CA ASP A 43 -7.32 4.03 4.24
C ASP A 43 -6.84 5.15 3.28
N PHE A 44 -7.77 5.76 2.54
CA PHE A 44 -7.50 6.84 1.60
C PHE A 44 -8.34 8.07 1.94
N GLY A 45 -7.74 9.27 1.84
CA GLY A 45 -8.49 10.50 2.06
C GLY A 45 -7.70 11.76 1.78
N GLU A 46 -8.40 12.89 1.72
CA GLU A 46 -7.78 14.22 1.67
C GLU A 46 -7.15 14.60 3.01
N THR A 47 -7.70 14.08 4.10
CA THR A 47 -7.22 14.24 5.47
C THR A 47 -7.13 12.88 6.16
N VAL A 48 -6.46 12.84 7.31
CA VAL A 48 -6.35 11.62 8.14
C VAL A 48 -7.76 11.14 8.49
N PRO A 49 -8.18 9.96 8.00
CA PRO A 49 -9.51 9.45 8.31
C PRO A 49 -9.53 8.93 9.76
N PRO A 50 -10.64 9.15 10.49
CA PRO A 50 -10.83 8.45 11.76
C PRO A 50 -10.95 6.95 11.48
N PHE A 51 -10.42 6.13 12.38
CA PHE A 51 -10.52 4.68 12.26
C PHE A 51 -11.51 4.10 13.27
N SER A 52 -12.21 3.04 12.83
CA SER A 52 -12.99 2.14 13.68
C SER A 52 -12.44 0.71 13.63
N THR A 53 -12.64 -0.02 14.73
CA THR A 53 -12.46 -1.47 14.79
C THR A 53 -13.73 -2.13 14.22
N PRO A 54 -13.63 -3.07 13.27
CA PRO A 54 -12.76 -4.24 13.39
C PRO A 54 -11.72 -4.42 12.26
N PHE A 55 -11.35 -3.37 11.52
CA PHE A 55 -10.59 -3.53 10.26
C PHE A 55 -9.07 -3.59 10.39
N PHE A 56 -8.54 -3.80 11.59
CA PHE A 56 -7.09 -3.97 11.79
C PHE A 56 -6.68 -5.42 11.53
N ARG A 57 -5.66 -5.60 10.68
CA ARG A 57 -5.00 -6.88 10.43
C ARG A 57 -3.86 -7.08 11.43
N LEU A 58 -3.83 -8.22 12.12
CA LEU A 58 -2.68 -8.64 12.92
C LEU A 58 -1.53 -9.07 12.01
N VAL A 59 -0.33 -8.56 12.29
CA VAL A 59 0.92 -8.87 11.58
C VAL A 59 1.94 -9.38 12.60
N GLN A 60 2.49 -10.56 12.35
CA GLN A 60 3.51 -11.19 13.17
C GLN A 60 4.87 -10.49 13.00
N ILE A 61 5.81 -10.83 13.86
CA ILE A 61 7.21 -10.41 13.75
C ILE A 61 7.82 -11.07 12.50
N ASP A 62 8.60 -10.30 11.72
CA ASP A 62 9.23 -10.73 10.47
C ASP A 62 8.25 -11.22 9.39
N GLU A 63 6.95 -11.01 9.57
CA GLU A 63 5.94 -11.28 8.56
C GLU A 63 5.88 -10.16 7.53
N ILE A 64 5.63 -10.57 6.28
CA ILE A 64 5.35 -9.68 5.16
C ILE A 64 3.89 -9.85 4.83
N VAL A 65 3.14 -8.75 4.85
CA VAL A 65 1.75 -8.72 4.41
C VAL A 65 1.59 -7.86 3.18
N ASP A 66 0.81 -8.39 2.25
CA ASP A 66 0.36 -7.74 1.04
C ASP A 66 -0.93 -6.93 1.31
N ASN A 67 -0.90 -5.68 0.88
CA ASN A 67 -2.06 -4.81 0.89
C ASN A 67 -2.26 -4.29 -0.53
N ASN A 68 -3.41 -4.60 -1.12
CA ASN A 68 -3.73 -4.12 -2.46
C ASN A 68 -3.99 -2.62 -2.40
N VAL A 69 -3.18 -1.89 -3.16
CA VAL A 69 -3.28 -0.44 -3.34
C VAL A 69 -3.67 -0.19 -4.79
N TYR A 70 -4.92 0.19 -4.99
CA TYR A 70 -5.43 0.51 -6.31
C TYR A 70 -5.08 1.96 -6.65
N VAL A 71 -4.44 2.16 -7.80
CA VAL A 71 -3.98 3.47 -8.27
C VAL A 71 -5.16 4.42 -8.48
N GLU A 72 -6.31 3.89 -8.88
CA GLU A 72 -7.58 4.63 -9.05
C GLU A 72 -8.09 5.30 -7.77
N ASN A 73 -7.65 4.84 -6.58
CA ASN A 73 -8.01 5.46 -5.31
C ASN A 73 -7.30 6.80 -5.09
N PHE A 74 -6.27 7.13 -5.88
CA PHE A 74 -5.54 8.39 -5.77
C PHE A 74 -6.16 9.46 -6.68
N GLY A 75 -6.77 10.46 -6.06
CA GLY A 75 -7.02 11.79 -6.65
C GLY A 75 -5.87 12.77 -6.38
N PRO A 76 -5.94 14.01 -6.92
CA PRO A 76 -4.89 15.02 -6.78
C PRO A 76 -4.48 15.33 -5.34
N ASP A 77 -5.45 15.30 -4.42
CA ASP A 77 -5.27 15.62 -3.01
C ASP A 77 -5.46 14.40 -2.09
N ILE A 78 -5.64 13.20 -2.66
CA ILE A 78 -5.85 11.99 -1.89
C ILE A 78 -4.50 11.38 -1.50
N LYS A 79 -4.40 11.02 -0.23
CA LYS A 79 -3.24 10.32 0.34
C LYS A 79 -3.66 8.96 0.87
N PHE A 80 -2.69 8.06 0.88
CA PHE A 80 -2.77 6.78 1.53
C PHE A 80 -2.28 6.91 2.97
N TYR A 81 -3.13 6.55 3.92
CA TYR A 81 -2.82 6.53 5.34
C TYR A 81 -2.61 5.09 5.79
N PHE A 82 -1.50 4.82 6.48
CA PHE A 82 -1.20 3.51 7.05
C PHE A 82 -1.00 3.64 8.56
N PHE A 83 -1.85 2.98 9.32
CA PHE A 83 -1.87 3.02 10.78
C PHE A 83 -1.26 1.75 11.34
N VAL A 84 -0.43 1.90 12.37
CA VAL A 84 0.16 0.80 13.13
C VAL A 84 -0.17 0.99 14.60
N VAL A 85 -0.69 -0.06 15.22
CA VAL A 85 -0.92 -0.16 16.66
C VAL A 85 -0.13 -1.36 17.17
N LYS A 86 0.73 -1.16 18.16
CA LYS A 86 1.51 -2.22 18.80
C LYS A 86 0.59 -3.11 19.62
N GLU A 87 0.95 -4.39 19.72
CA GLU A 87 0.25 -5.29 20.63
C GLU A 87 0.26 -4.78 22.08
N SER A 88 1.39 -4.24 22.55
CA SER A 88 1.48 -3.65 23.89
C SER A 88 0.45 -2.52 24.13
N THR A 89 0.15 -1.74 23.09
CA THR A 89 -0.83 -0.64 23.15
C THR A 89 -2.25 -1.20 23.27
N VAL A 90 -2.55 -2.29 22.55
CA VAL A 90 -3.83 -3.00 22.67
C VAL A 90 -3.99 -3.63 24.05
N GLU A 91 -2.92 -4.20 24.62
CA GLU A 91 -2.93 -4.76 25.97
C GLU A 91 -3.13 -3.69 27.05
N GLU A 92 -2.58 -2.49 26.86
CA GLU A 92 -2.68 -1.39 27.83
C GLU A 92 -4.05 -0.70 27.82
N PHE A 93 -4.59 -0.40 26.63
CA PHE A 93 -5.78 0.45 26.49
C PHE A 93 -7.04 -0.31 26.06
N GLY A 94 -6.89 -1.45 25.40
CA GLY A 94 -8.01 -2.15 24.76
C GLY A 94 -8.54 -1.41 23.52
N TRP A 95 -9.26 -2.15 22.66
CA TRP A 95 -9.73 -1.64 21.37
C TRP A 95 -10.75 -0.50 21.47
N GLU A 96 -11.63 -0.56 22.47
CA GLU A 96 -12.66 0.48 22.69
C GLU A 96 -12.01 1.84 22.94
N GLN A 97 -11.04 1.90 23.87
CA GLN A 97 -10.33 3.14 24.16
C GLN A 97 -9.46 3.60 22.98
N ILE A 98 -8.80 2.66 22.29
CA ILE A 98 -8.00 2.96 21.09
C ILE A 98 -8.86 3.61 20.01
N GLU A 99 -10.07 3.13 19.79
CA GLU A 99 -11.02 3.70 18.84
C GLU A 99 -11.56 5.05 19.32
N GLU A 100 -12.00 5.16 20.57
CA GLU A 100 -12.54 6.42 21.10
C GLU A 100 -11.53 7.57 21.09
N GLN A 101 -10.27 7.27 21.38
CA GLN A 101 -9.20 8.27 21.50
C GLN A 101 -8.31 8.35 20.26
N GLN A 102 -8.58 7.54 19.23
CA GLN A 102 -7.78 7.45 18.00
C GLN A 102 -6.29 7.19 18.28
N LEU A 103 -6.01 6.26 19.20
CA LEU A 103 -4.64 5.93 19.62
C LEU A 103 -3.93 5.09 18.55
N VAL A 104 -2.83 5.60 18.03
CA VAL A 104 -1.95 4.89 17.09
C VAL A 104 -0.50 5.07 17.50
N ASP A 105 0.29 4.00 17.35
CA ASP A 105 1.73 4.04 17.58
C ASP A 105 2.45 4.70 16.41
N LYS A 106 1.98 4.44 15.19
CA LYS A 106 2.52 5.05 13.98
C LYS A 106 1.44 5.34 12.98
N GLN A 107 1.56 6.49 12.34
CA GLN A 107 0.80 6.85 11.16
C GLN A 107 1.79 7.22 10.06
N TYR A 108 1.63 6.59 8.91
CA TYR A 108 2.26 7.00 7.66
C TYR A 108 1.24 7.66 6.76
N GLU A 109 1.71 8.58 5.95
CA GLU A 109 0.94 9.33 4.97
C GLU A 109 1.77 9.39 3.70
N PHE A 110 1.23 8.87 2.60
CA PHE A 110 1.93 8.80 1.33
C PHE A 110 1.04 9.29 0.19
N THR A 111 1.62 10.08 -0.69
CA THR A 111 1.15 10.26 -2.06
C THR A 111 1.45 9.02 -2.89
N LEU A 112 0.82 8.91 -4.07
CA LEU A 112 1.13 7.84 -5.02
C LEU A 112 2.60 7.90 -5.50
N GLU A 113 3.17 9.09 -5.64
CA GLU A 113 4.56 9.27 -6.05
C GLU A 113 5.52 8.72 -4.99
N GLU A 114 5.31 9.05 -3.71
CA GLU A 114 6.11 8.52 -2.60
C GLU A 114 6.00 6.99 -2.51
N LEU A 115 4.82 6.42 -2.71
CA LEU A 115 4.65 4.96 -2.76
C LEU A 115 5.43 4.31 -3.91
N ARG A 116 5.50 4.97 -5.07
CA ARG A 116 6.30 4.50 -6.21
C ARG A 116 7.81 4.62 -5.93
N GLU A 117 8.24 5.72 -5.32
CA GLU A 117 9.66 5.93 -4.95
C GLU A 117 10.17 4.87 -3.96
N MET A 118 9.30 4.41 -3.06
CA MET A 118 9.62 3.32 -2.13
C MET A 118 9.32 1.91 -2.69
N ASP A 119 9.00 1.79 -3.98
CA ASP A 119 8.68 0.52 -4.64
C ASP A 119 7.59 -0.27 -3.89
N PHE A 120 6.61 0.45 -3.35
CA PHE A 120 5.52 -0.08 -2.54
C PHE A 120 6.01 -0.99 -1.39
N LYS A 121 7.14 -0.67 -0.74
CA LYS A 121 7.70 -1.44 0.38
C LYS A 121 7.82 -0.60 1.65
N LEU A 122 6.93 -0.83 2.60
CA LEU A 122 6.91 -0.15 3.89
C LEU A 122 7.56 -1.01 4.98
N LYS A 123 8.62 -0.51 5.63
CA LYS A 123 9.32 -1.20 6.71
C LYS A 123 9.07 -0.49 8.05
N TYR A 124 8.64 -1.22 9.06
CA TYR A 124 8.40 -0.69 10.41
C TYR A 124 9.38 -1.29 11.43
N TYR A 125 10.04 -0.43 12.22
CA TYR A 125 11.08 -0.82 13.17
C TYR A 125 10.71 -0.65 14.65
N GLY A 126 9.49 -0.16 14.96
CA GLY A 126 9.02 -0.02 16.34
C GLY A 126 9.08 1.38 16.95
N ASP A 127 9.62 2.36 16.21
CA ASP A 127 9.79 3.76 16.66
C ASP A 127 8.52 4.62 16.57
#